data_AF-A0A1S1N4X2-F1
#
_entry.id   AF-A0A1S1N4X2-F1
#
_cell.length_a   1.000
_cell.length_b   1.000
_cell.length_c   1.000
_cell.angle_alpha   90.00
_cell.angle_beta   90.00
_cell.angle_gamma   90.00
#
_symmetry.space_group_name_H-M   'P 1'
#
loop_
_entity.id
_entity.type
_entity.pdbx_description
1 polymer ?
#
loop_
_entity_poly.entity_id
_entity_poly.type
_entity_poly.pdbx_seq_one_letter_code
_entity_poly.pdbx_strand_id
1 'polypeptide(L)'
;MIYTTTETVPGKEIETVLGIVNGNVVQSKHVGRDIMAGLKGIVGGELKGYTEMLTEARNIAVERLIKDAEKLNADAIVGIRFTTSSVTDGASEILVFGTAVKLRS
;
A
#
# COMPACT_ATOMS: atom_id res chain seq x y z
N MET A 1 2.87 -9.06 12.35
CA MET A 1 1.44 -8.79 12.15
C MET A 1 0.98 -9.44 10.86
N ILE A 2 -0.16 -10.14 10.85
CA ILE A 2 -0.73 -10.72 9.63
C ILE A 2 -1.46 -9.61 8.86
N TYR A 3 -1.36 -9.56 7.54
CA TYR A 3 -2.14 -8.62 6.76
C TYR A 3 -2.57 -9.25 5.43
N THR A 4 -3.84 -9.15 5.08
CA THR A 4 -4.44 -9.90 3.96
C THR A 4 -5.54 -9.12 3.26
N THR A 5 -5.74 -9.43 1.99
CA THR A 5 -6.85 -8.90 1.19
C THR A 5 -8.18 -9.60 1.49
N THR A 6 -8.15 -10.78 2.13
CA THR A 6 -9.34 -11.52 2.57
C THR A 6 -9.96 -10.87 3.81
N GLU A 7 -11.28 -11.04 4.00
CA GLU A 7 -11.99 -10.48 5.16
C GLU A 7 -11.70 -11.23 6.47
N THR A 8 -11.10 -12.42 6.39
CA THR A 8 -10.74 -13.27 7.53
C THR A 8 -9.35 -13.89 7.34
N VAL A 9 -8.78 -14.42 8.42
CA VAL A 9 -7.51 -15.17 8.41
C VAL A 9 -7.83 -16.66 8.63
N PRO A 10 -7.51 -17.55 7.68
CA PRO A 10 -7.76 -18.98 7.84
C PRO A 10 -7.13 -19.56 9.13
N GLY A 11 -7.91 -20.35 9.87
CA GLY A 11 -7.45 -20.94 11.13
C GLY A 11 -7.36 -19.98 12.32
N LYS A 12 -7.87 -18.74 12.18
CA LYS A 12 -7.92 -17.74 13.24
C LYS A 12 -9.33 -17.14 13.32
N GLU A 13 -9.79 -16.87 14.53
CA GLU A 13 -11.05 -16.18 14.79
C GLU A 13 -10.79 -14.72 15.14
N ILE A 14 -11.54 -13.80 14.53
CA ILE A 14 -11.49 -12.38 14.87
C ILE A 14 -12.27 -12.18 16.17
N GLU A 15 -11.58 -11.77 17.22
CA GLU A 15 -12.18 -11.49 18.53
C GLU A 15 -12.77 -10.08 18.58
N THR A 16 -12.07 -9.10 18.02
CA THR A 16 -12.50 -7.69 18.08
C THR A 16 -12.00 -6.91 16.86
N VAL A 17 -12.86 -6.05 16.32
CA VAL A 17 -12.48 -5.04 15.32
C VAL A 17 -11.99 -3.79 16.05
N LEU A 18 -10.79 -3.33 15.71
CA LEU A 18 -10.15 -2.18 16.35
C LEU A 18 -10.37 -0.87 15.59
N GLY A 19 -10.72 -0.96 14.30
CA GLY A 19 -11.02 0.18 13.46
C GLY A 19 -10.38 0.09 12.07
N ILE A 20 -10.59 1.15 11.29
CA ILE A 20 -9.97 1.30 9.98
C ILE A 20 -8.55 1.80 10.17
N VAL A 21 -7.62 1.23 9.42
CA VAL A 21 -6.22 1.65 9.35
C VAL A 21 -5.85 1.96 7.91
N ASN A 22 -4.93 2.89 7.73
CA ASN A 22 -4.49 3.29 6.40
C ASN A 22 -3.01 3.69 6.34
N GLY A 23 -2.47 3.64 5.14
CA GLY A 23 -1.17 4.20 4.81
C GLY A 23 -1.18 4.72 3.39
N ASN A 24 -0.63 5.91 3.17
CA ASN A 24 -0.55 6.51 1.85
C ASN A 24 0.86 7.04 1.56
N VAL A 25 1.16 7.22 0.27
CA VAL A 25 2.35 7.91 -0.20
C VAL A 25 2.02 8.65 -1.50
N VAL A 26 2.59 9.84 -1.67
CA VAL A 26 2.44 10.63 -2.89
C VAL A 26 3.77 10.65 -3.63
N GLN A 27 3.76 10.26 -4.90
CA GLN A 27 4.93 10.23 -5.79
C GLN A 27 4.86 11.36 -6.80
N SER A 28 5.98 12.05 -7.05
CA SER A 28 6.04 13.20 -7.95
C SER A 28 6.56 12.84 -9.36
N LYS A 29 6.11 13.60 -10.37
CA LYS A 29 6.55 13.52 -11.78
C LYS A 29 8.05 13.76 -11.96
N HIS A 30 8.71 14.45 -11.03
CA HIS A 30 10.16 14.69 -11.12
C HIS A 30 10.95 13.38 -10.97
N VAL A 31 10.53 12.49 -10.07
CA VAL A 31 11.04 11.12 -9.98
C VAL A 31 10.80 10.36 -11.30
N GLY A 32 9.60 10.51 -11.88
CA GLY A 32 9.24 9.92 -13.16
C GLY A 32 10.01 10.47 -14.38
N ARG A 33 10.43 11.74 -14.35
CA ARG A 33 11.18 12.38 -15.44
C ARG A 33 12.59 11.83 -15.57
N ASP A 34 13.27 11.58 -14.44
CA ASP A 34 14.59 10.96 -14.41
C ASP A 34 14.53 9.51 -14.89
N ILE A 35 13.49 8.77 -14.49
CA ILE A 35 13.19 7.43 -14.99
C ILE A 35 12.95 7.45 -16.52
N MET A 36 12.15 8.40 -17.01
CA MET A 36 11.80 8.51 -18.44
C MET A 36 13.00 8.87 -19.31
N ALA A 37 13.98 9.62 -18.77
CA ALA A 37 15.24 9.89 -19.46
C ALA A 37 16.07 8.63 -19.70
N GLY A 38 16.00 7.64 -18.79
CA GLY A 38 16.65 6.32 -18.91
C GLY A 38 15.89 5.30 -19.78
N LEU A 39 14.62 5.57 -20.13
CA LEU A 39 13.76 4.65 -20.89
C LEU A 39 13.64 5.01 -22.39
N LYS A 40 14.42 5.99 -22.88
CA LYS A 40 14.45 6.36 -24.31
C LYS A 40 14.87 5.15 -25.16
N GLY A 41 13.89 4.48 -25.77
CA GLY A 41 14.09 3.38 -26.72
C GLY A 41 13.16 2.17 -26.57
N ILE A 42 12.35 2.08 -25.50
CA ILE A 42 11.47 0.92 -25.31
C ILE A 42 10.13 1.14 -26.02
N VAL A 43 10.00 0.59 -27.22
CA VAL A 43 8.72 0.50 -27.95
C VAL A 43 8.08 -0.86 -27.62
N GLY A 44 7.11 -0.84 -26.70
CA GLY A 44 6.39 -2.02 -26.25
C GLY A 44 7.17 -2.81 -25.18
N GLY A 45 6.66 -2.79 -23.94
CA GLY A 45 7.29 -3.49 -22.82
C GLY A 45 6.98 -2.81 -21.49
N GLU A 46 7.36 -3.48 -20.40
CA GLU A 46 7.27 -2.93 -19.05
C GLU A 46 8.17 -1.71 -18.88
N LEU A 47 7.63 -0.63 -18.33
CA LEU A 47 8.40 0.56 -17.96
C LEU A 47 9.09 0.31 -16.61
N LYS A 48 10.19 -0.44 -16.61
CA LYS A 48 10.86 -0.95 -15.39
C LYS A 48 11.06 0.10 -14.29
N GLY A 49 11.57 1.29 -14.62
CA GLY A 49 11.77 2.32 -13.59
C GLY A 49 10.46 2.82 -12.98
N TYR A 50 9.36 2.86 -13.75
CA TYR A 50 8.04 3.16 -13.20
C TYR A 50 7.51 2.01 -12.35
N THR A 51 7.76 0.74 -12.74
CA THR A 51 7.43 -0.41 -11.89
C THR A 51 8.19 -0.37 -10.57
N GLU A 52 9.49 -0.10 -10.59
CA GLU A 52 10.33 0.01 -9.39
C GLU A 52 9.82 1.13 -8.47
N MET A 53 9.55 2.31 -9.03
CA MET A 53 8.97 3.44 -8.29
C MET A 53 7.61 3.10 -7.65
N LEU A 54 6.71 2.45 -8.41
CA LEU A 54 5.41 2.04 -7.88
C LEU A 54 5.53 0.94 -6.81
N THR A 55 6.54 0.07 -6.93
CA THR A 55 6.84 -0.97 -5.94
C THR A 55 7.31 -0.36 -4.64
N GLU A 56 8.27 0.57 -4.70
CA GLU A 56 8.76 1.30 -3.53
C GLU A 56 7.63 2.08 -2.85
N ALA A 57 6.83 2.80 -3.63
CA ALA A 57 5.68 3.53 -3.12
C ALA A 57 4.67 2.61 -2.40
N ARG A 58 4.38 1.44 -2.97
CA ARG A 58 3.50 0.45 -2.34
C ARG A 58 4.06 -0.06 -1.02
N ASN A 59 5.37 -0.34 -0.96
CA ASN A 59 6.03 -0.81 0.25
C ASN A 59 5.95 0.24 1.37
N ILE A 60 6.21 1.51 1.06
CA ILE A 60 6.09 2.63 2.02
C ILE A 60 4.65 2.76 2.52
N ALA A 61 3.66 2.67 1.63
CA ALA A 61 2.25 2.75 2.01
C ALA A 61 1.85 1.59 2.95
N VAL A 62 2.30 0.37 2.66
CA VAL A 62 2.08 -0.81 3.52
C VAL A 62 2.78 -0.67 4.87
N GLU A 63 4.01 -0.16 4.91
CA GLU A 63 4.72 0.08 6.17
C GLU A 63 3.94 1.07 7.05
N ARG A 64 3.39 2.14 6.46
CA ARG A 64 2.56 3.13 7.16
C ARG A 64 1.26 2.51 7.68
N LEU A 65 0.60 1.67 6.88
CA LEU A 65 -0.58 0.90 7.28
C LEU A 65 -0.31 0.00 8.49
N ILE A 66 0.82 -0.72 8.47
CA ILE A 66 1.23 -1.59 9.57
C ILE A 66 1.48 -0.76 10.84
N LYS A 67 2.25 0.32 10.73
CA LYS A 67 2.50 1.23 11.86
C LYS A 67 1.21 1.81 12.43
N ASP A 68 0.21 2.08 11.60
CA ASP A 68 -1.09 2.58 12.06
C ASP A 68 -1.85 1.50 12.85
N ALA A 69 -1.82 0.26 12.39
CA ALA A 69 -2.41 -0.89 13.10
C ALA A 69 -1.66 -1.23 14.40
N GLU A 70 -0.34 -1.04 14.45
CA GLU A 70 0.46 -1.22 15.67
C GLU A 70 0.03 -0.26 16.79
N LYS A 71 -0.36 0.99 16.46
CA LYS A 71 -0.88 1.95 17.45
C LYS A 71 -2.18 1.45 18.11
N LEU A 72 -2.95 0.64 17.40
CA LEU A 72 -4.18 0.01 17.90
C LEU A 72 -3.90 -1.32 18.62
N ASN A 73 -2.64 -1.74 18.70
CA ASN A 73 -2.22 -3.06 19.16
C ASN A 73 -2.88 -4.19 18.34
N ALA A 74 -3.07 -4.03 17.04
CA ALA A 74 -3.68 -5.06 16.20
C ALA A 74 -2.79 -6.30 16.03
N ASP A 75 -3.41 -7.48 15.94
CA ASP A 75 -2.70 -8.71 15.60
C ASP A 75 -2.70 -8.96 14.09
N ALA A 76 -3.76 -8.49 13.42
CA ALA A 76 -3.91 -8.58 11.98
C ALA A 76 -4.62 -7.37 11.33
N ILE A 77 -4.45 -7.24 10.01
CA ILE A 77 -5.19 -6.32 9.15
C ILE A 77 -5.89 -7.15 8.06
N VAL A 78 -7.21 -7.08 7.99
CA VAL A 78 -8.02 -7.82 7.01
C VAL A 78 -8.66 -6.87 5.99
N GLY A 79 -9.14 -7.43 4.88
CA GLY A 79 -9.90 -6.67 3.88
C GLY A 79 -9.06 -5.61 3.18
N ILE A 80 -7.75 -5.81 3.04
CA ILE A 80 -6.85 -4.80 2.48
C ILE A 80 -7.22 -4.47 1.03
N ARG A 81 -7.24 -3.18 0.72
CA ARG A 81 -7.45 -2.64 -0.63
C ARG A 81 -6.38 -1.61 -0.94
N PHE A 82 -5.98 -1.56 -2.20
CA PHE A 82 -5.09 -0.54 -2.75
C PHE A 82 -5.88 0.31 -3.73
N THR A 83 -5.69 1.62 -3.66
CA THR A 83 -6.21 2.57 -4.64
C THR A 83 -5.09 3.53 -5.06
N THR A 84 -5.18 4.01 -6.29
CA THR A 84 -4.27 5.02 -6.82
C THR A 84 -5.07 6.17 -7.39
N SER A 85 -4.70 7.40 -7.05
CA SER A 85 -5.41 8.60 -7.47
C SER A 85 -4.41 9.66 -7.95
N SER A 86 -4.85 10.50 -8.88
CA SER A 86 -4.08 11.71 -9.24
C SER A 86 -4.40 12.79 -8.23
N VAL A 87 -3.39 13.31 -7.53
CA VAL A 87 -3.55 14.36 -6.50
C VAL A 87 -3.46 15.74 -7.12
N THR A 88 -2.51 15.92 -8.05
CA THR A 88 -2.31 17.15 -8.82
C THR A 88 -1.63 16.82 -10.13
N ASP A 89 -1.41 17.82 -10.97
CA ASP A 89 -0.63 17.70 -12.20
C ASP A 89 0.80 17.26 -11.86
N GLY A 90 0.99 15.96 -11.90
CA GLY A 90 2.28 15.36 -11.63
C GLY A 90 2.53 14.91 -10.23
N ALA A 91 1.49 14.61 -9.48
CA ALA A 91 1.64 13.73 -8.35
C ALA A 91 0.50 12.73 -8.28
N SER A 92 0.83 11.49 -7.98
CA SER A 92 -0.14 10.42 -7.77
C SER A 92 0.03 9.84 -6.38
N GLU A 93 -1.09 9.57 -5.73
CA GLU A 93 -1.14 8.86 -4.45
C GLU A 93 -1.28 7.36 -4.68
N ILE A 94 -0.58 6.58 -3.84
CA ILE A 94 -0.94 5.20 -3.54
C ILE A 94 -1.48 5.20 -2.12
N LEU A 95 -2.75 4.82 -1.95
CA LEU A 95 -3.40 4.61 -0.66
C LEU A 95 -3.66 3.12 -0.49
N VAL A 96 -3.31 2.59 0.67
CA VAL A 96 -3.72 1.28 1.15
C VAL A 96 -4.52 1.44 2.43
N PHE A 97 -5.60 0.69 2.56
CA PHE A 97 -6.44 0.69 3.75
C PHE A 97 -7.00 -0.70 4.03
N GLY A 98 -7.41 -0.92 5.26
CA GLY A 98 -8.03 -2.17 5.71
C GLY A 98 -8.58 -2.04 7.12
N THR A 99 -8.92 -3.17 7.73
CA THR A 99 -9.51 -3.23 9.06
C THR A 99 -8.53 -3.89 10.03
N ALA A 100 -8.12 -3.17 11.06
CA ALA A 100 -7.31 -3.70 12.14
C ALA A 100 -8.15 -4.56 13.09
N VAL A 101 -7.64 -5.73 13.47
CA VAL A 101 -8.36 -6.70 14.30
C VAL A 101 -7.46 -7.34 15.36
N LYS A 102 -8.08 -7.75 16.48
CA LYS A 102 -7.53 -8.72 17.44
C LYS A 102 -7.95 -10.12 17.06
N LEU A 103 -7.01 -11.06 17.12
CA LEU A 103 -7.27 -12.48 16.89
C LEU A 103 -7.34 -13.20 18.22
N ARG A 104 -8.30 -14.14 18.34
CA ARG A 104 -8.36 -15.02 19.50
C ARG A 104 -7.07 -15.86 19.56
N SER A 105 -6.46 -15.94 20.76
CA SER A 105 -5.23 -16.71 21.02
C SER A 105 -5.41 -18.20 20.74
#